data_AF-A0A4Q2YYN3-F1
#
_entry.id   AF-A0A4Q2YYN3-F1
#
_cell.length_a   1.000
_cell.length_b   1.000
_cell.length_c   1.000
_cell.angle_alpha   90.00
_cell.angle_beta   90.00
_cell.angle_gamma   90.00
#
_symmetry.space_group_name_H-M   'P 1'
#
loop_
_entity.id
_entity.type
_entity.pdbx_description
1 polymer ?
#
loop_
_entity_poly.entity_id
_entity_poly.type
_entity_poly.pdbx_seq_one_letter_code
_entity_poly.pdbx_strand_id
1 'polypeptide(L)'
;GDVSPRGSLKQTVLRGNNMFASSDAWAAPVAARVGPDGAVWVADWYNPIIQHNVVFRFWNPARNYDKPSSPFHTGDTKPGKGNAYETPLRDREHGRIWRVTPAKAELRKRAEYALDPSKPASLAKGLTSPSQHVRLHAQRLLVERGGQDAVKPLSMLINENVAPEGSSKPLAAVHAIWTLQGLGTKQGTPSYQVLVSALGNSSELVRRHAMLALGGSDAAVLQAIPAMLEKTKDAREQLFILTTIAQGVPNQPVAAALWKYVSTVADPDDTLKEASRLAMRRQAVSLLSADFGNYDQGTWYGREVVEVIDRVASSPNRPALTALENTASESIRPLIKDALAKAPTTEPTEEPLPEHLTAGRDAYMKHCIECHQADGAGVAGTFPPLDGSEWVSGNPRTLLRIMLGGLAGPIEVKGVKYESIMPGHSHMPDEEIAAIASYVRHAYGAKREKPFPADQVKALRPEVEKRMFSPWTVDELKKLEK
;
A
#
# COMPACT_ATOMS: atom_id res chain seq x y z
N GLY A 1 23.98 1.92 -7.95
CA GLY A 1 23.31 1.51 -9.19
C GLY A 1 22.94 2.74 -10.00
N ASP A 2 22.72 2.57 -11.28
CA ASP A 2 22.24 3.63 -12.17
C ASP A 2 20.71 3.56 -12.27
N VAL A 3 20.04 4.67 -11.96
CA VAL A 3 18.58 4.78 -12.06
C VAL A 3 18.24 5.46 -13.38
N SER A 4 17.53 4.77 -14.26
CA SER A 4 17.07 5.33 -15.54
C SER A 4 15.55 5.27 -15.67
N PRO A 5 14.95 6.07 -16.58
CA PRO A 5 13.55 5.87 -16.98
C PRO A 5 13.30 4.45 -17.52
N ARG A 6 12.08 3.94 -17.32
CA ARG A 6 11.52 2.74 -17.96
C ARG A 6 10.02 2.99 -18.17
N GLY A 7 9.68 3.67 -19.27
CA GLY A 7 8.32 4.17 -19.47
C GLY A 7 7.90 5.10 -18.33
N SER A 8 6.71 4.87 -17.78
CA SER A 8 6.16 5.54 -16.59
C SER A 8 6.93 5.22 -15.29
N LEU A 9 7.67 4.11 -15.26
CA LEU A 9 8.43 3.64 -14.11
C LEU A 9 9.91 4.07 -14.14
N LYS A 10 10.67 3.62 -13.12
CA LYS A 10 12.14 3.68 -13.09
C LYS A 10 12.69 2.27 -13.05
N GLN A 11 13.84 2.08 -13.69
CA GLN A 11 14.65 0.88 -13.52
C GLN A 11 15.95 1.25 -12.82
N THR A 12 16.45 0.32 -12.02
CA THR A 12 17.75 0.45 -11.37
C THR A 12 18.64 -0.67 -11.84
N VAL A 13 19.77 -0.31 -12.44
CA VAL A 13 20.85 -1.25 -12.74
C VAL A 13 21.81 -1.22 -11.57
N LEU A 14 21.88 -2.29 -10.79
CA LEU A 14 22.84 -2.36 -9.68
C LEU A 14 24.26 -2.41 -10.27
N ARG A 15 25.13 -1.53 -9.77
CA ARG A 15 26.56 -1.64 -10.07
C ARG A 15 27.09 -2.75 -9.15
N GLY A 16 27.87 -3.70 -9.68
CA GLY A 16 28.45 -4.80 -8.90
C GLY A 16 29.47 -4.39 -7.84
N ASN A 17 29.70 -3.08 -7.66
CA ASN A 17 30.65 -2.55 -6.70
C ASN A 17 29.93 -2.25 -5.39
N ASN A 18 30.19 -3.09 -4.38
CA ASN A 18 29.79 -2.82 -3.00
C ASN A 18 30.81 -1.85 -2.38
N MET A 19 30.33 -0.68 -1.93
CA MET A 19 31.17 0.31 -1.25
C MET A 19 31.69 -0.19 0.11
N PHE A 20 31.01 -1.19 0.69
CA PHE A 20 31.42 -1.86 1.92
C PHE A 20 31.44 -3.36 1.67
N ALA A 21 32.64 -3.94 1.71
CA ALA A 21 32.89 -5.36 1.67
C ALA A 21 33.96 -5.67 2.72
N SER A 22 33.81 -6.79 3.41
CA SER A 22 34.73 -7.19 4.48
C SER A 22 35.00 -8.69 4.42
N SER A 23 36.25 -9.09 4.70
CA SER A 23 36.63 -10.48 4.95
C SER A 23 36.42 -10.89 6.41
N ASP A 24 36.14 -9.93 7.29
CA ASP A 24 35.81 -10.16 8.70
C ASP A 24 34.40 -10.72 8.83
N ALA A 25 34.29 -11.97 9.28
CA ALA A 25 33.02 -12.70 9.42
C ALA A 25 32.05 -12.05 10.42
N TRP A 26 32.52 -11.13 11.26
CA TRP A 26 31.69 -10.39 12.21
C TRP A 26 31.12 -9.11 11.62
N ALA A 27 31.54 -8.68 10.43
CA ALA A 27 30.99 -7.49 9.79
C ALA A 27 29.52 -7.68 9.42
N ALA A 28 28.65 -6.89 10.05
CA ALA A 28 27.21 -6.93 9.89
C ALA A 28 26.65 -5.49 9.71
N PRO A 29 26.88 -4.84 8.55
CA PRO A 29 26.35 -3.51 8.27
C PRO A 29 24.82 -3.55 8.23
N VAL A 30 24.17 -2.84 9.15
CA VAL A 30 22.69 -2.80 9.30
C VAL A 30 22.08 -1.51 8.76
N ALA A 31 22.86 -0.43 8.65
CA ALA A 31 22.40 0.82 8.08
C ALA A 31 23.54 1.61 7.44
N ALA A 32 23.24 2.33 6.35
CA ALA A 32 24.12 3.32 5.76
C ALA A 32 23.34 4.58 5.34
N ARG A 33 23.91 5.76 5.62
CA ARG A 33 23.33 7.07 5.29
C ARG A 33 24.41 8.08 4.91
N VAL A 34 24.07 9.03 4.04
CA VAL A 34 24.94 10.20 3.77
C VAL A 34 24.71 11.23 4.88
N GLY A 35 25.79 11.64 5.56
CA GLY A 35 25.76 12.61 6.64
C GLY A 35 25.59 14.06 6.17
N PRO A 36 25.39 15.00 7.10
CA PRO A 36 25.33 16.43 6.79
C PRO A 36 26.66 16.97 6.25
N ASP A 37 27.78 16.32 6.58
CA ASP A 37 29.14 16.58 6.12
C ASP A 37 29.45 16.00 4.71
N GLY A 38 28.60 15.08 4.23
CA GLY A 38 28.76 14.41 2.92
C GLY A 38 29.49 13.07 2.98
N ALA A 39 29.98 12.65 4.16
CA ALA A 39 30.50 11.32 4.36
C ALA A 39 29.37 10.28 4.31
N VAL A 40 29.71 9.03 3.95
CA VAL A 40 28.79 7.92 4.15
C VAL A 40 29.06 7.30 5.51
N TRP A 41 28.06 7.34 6.38
CA TRP A 41 28.11 6.75 7.70
C TRP A 41 27.49 5.35 7.65
N VAL A 42 28.20 4.35 8.15
CA VAL A 42 27.74 2.96 8.21
C VAL A 42 27.67 2.53 9.67
N ALA A 43 26.49 2.10 10.10
CA ALA A 43 26.30 1.42 11.37
C ALA A 43 26.44 -0.08 11.14
N ASP A 44 27.40 -0.68 11.81
CA ASP A 44 27.76 -2.08 11.72
C ASP A 44 27.57 -2.71 13.09
N TRP A 45 26.66 -3.67 13.16
CA TRP A 45 26.28 -4.34 14.40
C TRP A 45 27.39 -5.26 14.93
N TYR A 46 28.42 -5.53 14.11
CA TYR A 46 29.57 -6.36 14.48
C TYR A 46 29.17 -7.70 15.13
N ASN A 47 28.29 -8.44 14.47
CA ASN A 47 27.70 -9.64 15.04
C ASN A 47 27.66 -10.78 14.01
N PRO A 48 28.25 -11.95 14.29
CA PRO A 48 28.21 -13.09 13.37
C PRO A 48 26.81 -13.70 13.24
N ILE A 49 25.91 -13.40 14.18
CA ILE A 49 24.55 -13.97 14.25
C ILE A 49 23.51 -12.85 14.15
N ILE A 50 23.05 -12.60 12.92
CA ILE A 50 22.05 -11.56 12.61
C ILE A 50 20.59 -12.06 12.67
N GLN A 51 20.37 -13.39 12.73
CA GLN A 51 19.04 -13.99 12.75
C GLN A 51 18.56 -14.28 14.18
N HIS A 52 17.23 -14.23 14.38
CA HIS A 52 16.60 -14.53 15.66
C HIS A 52 16.92 -15.97 16.13
N ASN A 53 16.78 -16.94 15.21
CA ASN A 53 17.15 -18.34 15.39
C ASN A 53 18.06 -18.79 14.25
N VAL A 54 19.24 -19.32 14.58
CA VAL A 54 20.16 -19.94 13.61
C VAL A 54 20.10 -21.46 13.65
N VAL A 55 19.23 -22.00 14.51
CA VAL A 55 18.93 -23.41 14.64
C VAL A 55 17.73 -23.71 13.75
N PHE A 56 17.98 -24.36 12.62
CA PHE A 56 16.91 -24.83 11.76
C PHE A 56 16.37 -26.17 12.27
N ARG A 57 15.07 -26.24 12.58
CA ARG A 57 14.35 -27.52 12.67
C ARG A 57 13.77 -27.84 11.30
N PHE A 58 14.58 -28.43 10.43
CA PHE A 58 14.05 -29.07 9.23
C PHE A 58 13.70 -30.52 9.59
N TRP A 59 12.42 -30.83 9.73
CA TRP A 59 11.99 -32.23 9.70
C TRP A 59 12.38 -32.81 8.34
N ASN A 60 13.35 -33.71 8.30
CA ASN A 60 13.72 -34.45 7.10
C ASN A 60 13.13 -35.86 7.19
N PRO A 61 12.02 -36.15 6.49
CA PRO A 61 11.36 -37.45 6.56
C PRO A 61 12.25 -38.60 6.06
N ALA A 62 13.24 -38.32 5.21
CA ALA A 62 14.12 -39.34 4.63
C ALA A 62 15.25 -39.81 5.58
N ARG A 63 15.50 -39.10 6.69
CA ARG A 63 16.60 -39.41 7.63
C ARG A 63 16.19 -39.61 9.08
N ASN A 64 14.89 -39.51 9.38
CA ASN A 64 14.30 -39.74 10.70
C ASN A 64 15.09 -39.09 11.87
N TYR A 65 15.48 -37.82 11.71
CA TYR A 65 16.15 -37.06 12.75
C TYR A 65 15.64 -35.61 12.81
N ASP A 66 15.21 -35.19 13.99
CA ASP A 66 14.88 -33.80 14.38
C ASP A 66 16.09 -33.20 15.12
N LYS A 67 17.25 -33.13 14.44
CA LYS A 67 18.47 -32.59 15.06
C LYS A 67 18.65 -31.13 14.69
N PRO A 68 18.44 -30.19 15.64
CA PRO A 68 18.80 -28.79 15.42
C PRO A 68 20.28 -28.65 15.03
N SER A 69 20.57 -28.15 13.83
CA SER A 69 21.95 -27.89 13.38
C SER A 69 22.11 -26.46 12.87
N SER A 70 23.12 -25.76 13.39
CA SER A 70 23.55 -24.45 12.90
C SER A 70 25.03 -24.52 12.52
N PRO A 71 25.49 -23.88 11.44
CA PRO A 71 26.93 -23.75 11.16
C PRO A 71 27.66 -22.88 12.20
N PHE A 72 26.93 -22.09 13.00
CA PHE A 72 27.46 -21.25 14.09
C PHE A 72 27.18 -21.86 15.48
N HIS A 73 27.04 -23.19 15.56
CA HIS A 73 26.60 -23.86 16.76
C HIS A 73 27.68 -23.83 17.86
N THR A 74 27.41 -23.09 18.92
CA THR A 74 28.20 -23.04 20.15
C THR A 74 27.22 -23.00 21.33
N GLY A 75 27.29 -23.99 22.23
CA GLY A 75 26.38 -24.08 23.39
C GLY A 75 25.18 -25.02 23.20
N ASP A 76 24.14 -24.81 24.02
CA ASP A 76 22.92 -25.65 24.03
C ASP A 76 22.07 -25.43 22.76
N THR A 77 21.43 -26.50 22.30
CA THR A 77 20.50 -26.49 21.14
C THR A 77 19.08 -26.08 21.52
N LYS A 78 18.79 -25.98 22.82
CA LYS A 78 17.47 -25.59 23.30
C LYS A 78 17.20 -24.11 23.04
N PRO A 79 15.97 -23.74 22.60
CA PRO A 79 15.57 -22.35 22.52
C PRO A 79 15.60 -21.72 23.92
N GLY A 80 16.18 -20.53 24.01
CA GLY A 80 16.20 -19.71 25.21
C GLY A 80 14.88 -18.97 25.45
N LYS A 81 14.93 -17.96 26.33
CA LYS A 81 13.73 -17.17 26.67
C LYS A 81 13.10 -16.56 25.41
N GLY A 82 11.79 -16.75 25.24
CA GLY A 82 11.05 -16.24 24.08
C GLY A 82 11.35 -16.99 22.77
N ASN A 83 11.84 -18.23 22.86
CA ASN A 83 12.20 -19.08 21.72
C ASN A 83 13.38 -18.54 20.87
N ALA A 84 14.22 -17.69 21.45
CA ALA A 84 15.41 -17.15 20.81
C ALA A 84 16.64 -18.04 21.03
N TYR A 85 17.49 -18.19 20.02
CA TYR A 85 18.77 -18.91 20.17
C TYR A 85 19.69 -18.16 21.14
N GLU A 86 20.13 -18.83 22.20
CA GLU A 86 21.08 -18.32 23.19
C GLU A 86 22.48 -18.83 22.89
N THR A 87 23.44 -17.92 22.75
CA THR A 87 24.82 -18.24 22.38
C THR A 87 25.75 -17.15 22.88
N PRO A 88 26.96 -17.49 23.37
CA PRO A 88 27.96 -16.51 23.76
C PRO A 88 28.53 -15.72 22.57
N LEU A 89 28.31 -16.19 21.33
CA LEU A 89 28.78 -15.51 20.13
C LEU A 89 27.91 -14.31 19.72
N ARG A 90 26.72 -14.14 20.32
CA ARG A 90 25.87 -12.98 20.04
C ARG A 90 26.33 -11.82 20.90
N ASP A 91 27.14 -10.93 20.32
CA ASP A 91 27.54 -9.69 20.98
C ASP A 91 26.31 -8.79 21.24
N ARG A 92 26.27 -8.19 22.43
CA ARG A 92 25.22 -7.26 22.89
C ARG A 92 25.78 -5.92 23.34
N GLU A 93 27.10 -5.76 23.33
CA GLU A 93 27.79 -4.64 23.96
C GLU A 93 28.52 -3.76 22.96
N HIS A 94 28.97 -4.33 21.83
CA HIS A 94 29.77 -3.60 20.85
C HIS A 94 29.05 -3.41 19.50
N GLY A 95 29.45 -2.33 18.83
CA GLY A 95 29.08 -2.01 17.45
C GLY A 95 30.13 -1.08 16.86
N ARG A 96 30.18 -0.97 15.53
CA ARG A 96 31.13 -0.11 14.81
C ARG A 96 30.37 0.97 14.04
N ILE A 97 30.88 2.20 14.11
CA ILE A 97 30.42 3.31 13.27
C ILE A 97 31.55 3.70 12.34
N TRP A 98 31.36 3.45 11.04
CA TRP A 98 32.30 3.86 10.01
C TRP A 98 31.88 5.20 9.43
N ARG A 99 32.83 6.13 9.29
CA ARG A 99 32.68 7.36 8.51
C ARG A 99 33.54 7.23 7.25
N VAL A 100 32.92 6.87 6.14
CA VAL A 100 33.59 6.68 4.85
C VAL A 100 33.65 8.01 4.11
N THR A 101 34.85 8.46 3.78
CA THR A 101 35.10 9.77 3.17
C THR A 101 35.88 9.63 1.86
N PRO A 102 35.63 10.47 0.85
CA PRO A 102 36.44 10.47 -0.36
C PRO A 102 37.88 10.87 -0.02
N ALA A 103 38.88 10.19 -0.60
CA ALA A 103 40.29 10.48 -0.31
C ALA A 103 40.76 11.87 -0.76
N LYS A 104 40.09 12.46 -1.77
CA LYS A 104 40.49 13.72 -2.42
C LYS A 104 39.44 14.83 -2.36
N ALA A 105 38.26 14.57 -1.79
CA ALA A 105 37.21 15.59 -1.69
C ALA A 105 37.14 16.15 -0.26
N GLU A 106 37.04 17.46 -0.13
CA GLU A 106 36.82 18.07 1.16
C GLU A 106 35.42 17.75 1.70
N LEU A 107 35.34 17.48 3.00
CA LEU A 107 34.06 17.34 3.68
C LEU A 107 33.50 18.72 3.99
N ARG A 108 32.17 18.83 3.95
CA ARG A 108 31.49 20.07 4.33
C ARG A 108 31.73 20.36 5.81
N LYS A 109 32.05 21.61 6.13
CA LYS A 109 32.27 22.08 7.50
C LYS A 109 30.93 22.35 8.17
N ARG A 110 30.89 22.24 9.51
CA ARG A 110 29.66 22.44 10.29
C ARG A 110 28.95 23.76 10.01
N ALA A 111 29.71 24.83 9.80
CA ALA A 111 29.16 26.15 9.48
C ALA A 111 28.35 26.18 8.16
N GLU A 112 28.63 25.27 7.22
CA GLU A 112 27.97 25.21 5.90
C GLU A 112 26.59 24.54 5.96
N TYR A 113 26.35 23.71 6.98
CA TYR A 113 25.08 22.98 7.16
C TYR A 113 24.40 23.27 8.50
N ALA A 114 24.94 24.19 9.31
CA ALA A 114 24.30 24.66 10.53
C ALA A 114 23.03 25.45 10.15
N LEU A 115 21.93 25.09 10.80
CA LEU A 115 20.63 25.74 10.65
C LEU A 115 20.32 26.54 11.91
N ASP A 116 19.76 27.74 11.75
CA ASP A 116 19.22 28.55 12.83
C ASP A 116 17.70 28.35 12.88
N PRO A 117 17.16 27.57 13.84
CA PRO A 117 15.73 27.27 13.92
C PRO A 117 14.85 28.50 14.09
N SER A 118 15.41 29.62 14.57
CA SER A 118 14.66 30.87 14.77
C SER A 118 14.48 31.68 13.47
N LYS A 119 15.27 31.38 12.42
CA LYS A 119 15.31 32.18 11.18
C LYS A 119 14.79 31.41 9.97
N PRO A 120 13.59 31.73 9.46
CA PRO A 120 13.02 31.08 8.27
C PRO A 120 13.94 31.12 7.05
N ALA A 121 14.69 32.21 6.86
CA ALA A 121 15.65 32.32 5.77
C ALA A 121 16.81 31.32 5.86
N SER A 122 17.29 31.02 7.09
CA SER A 122 18.31 29.98 7.31
C SER A 122 17.77 28.61 6.95
N LEU A 123 16.53 28.31 7.36
CA LEU A 123 15.89 27.03 7.08
C LEU A 123 15.54 26.88 5.59
N ALA A 124 15.04 27.93 4.94
CA ALA A 124 14.78 27.92 3.49
C ALA A 124 16.08 27.69 2.69
N LYS A 125 17.20 28.29 3.10
CA LYS A 125 18.53 27.98 2.54
C LYS A 125 18.92 26.51 2.80
N GLY A 126 18.57 25.96 3.96
CA GLY A 126 18.76 24.53 4.25
C GLY A 126 18.10 23.60 3.22
N LEU A 127 16.96 23.99 2.65
CA LEU A 127 16.27 23.22 1.61
C LEU A 127 17.03 23.17 0.28
N THR A 128 18.02 24.04 0.06
CA THR A 128 18.87 24.01 -1.15
C THR A 128 20.16 23.21 -0.95
N SER A 129 20.38 22.64 0.24
CA SER A 129 21.59 21.87 0.53
C SER A 129 21.73 20.64 -0.38
N PRO A 130 22.95 20.28 -0.84
CA PRO A 130 23.19 19.02 -1.52
C PRO A 130 22.91 17.79 -0.63
N SER A 131 22.98 17.94 0.71
CA SER A 131 22.64 16.85 1.64
C SER A 131 21.14 16.73 1.85
N GLN A 132 20.58 15.56 1.50
CA GLN A 132 19.19 15.23 1.81
C GLN A 132 18.91 15.28 3.33
N HIS A 133 19.87 14.92 4.17
CA HIS A 133 19.73 15.02 5.62
C HIS A 133 19.47 16.45 6.07
N VAL A 134 20.25 17.42 5.54
CA VAL A 134 20.09 18.84 5.87
C VAL A 134 18.76 19.38 5.34
N ARG A 135 18.36 19.03 4.12
CA ARG A 135 17.07 19.44 3.56
C ARG A 135 15.89 18.93 4.38
N LEU A 136 15.90 17.65 4.76
CA LEU A 136 14.85 17.06 5.60
C LEU A 136 14.83 17.68 7.00
N HIS A 137 15.99 17.97 7.59
CA HIS A 137 16.05 18.63 8.89
C HIS A 137 15.51 20.06 8.83
N ALA A 138 15.88 20.83 7.80
CA ALA A 138 15.34 22.17 7.56
C ALA A 138 13.82 22.16 7.34
N GLN A 139 13.31 21.24 6.52
CA GLN A 139 11.87 21.05 6.31
C GLN A 139 11.16 20.73 7.64
N ARG A 140 11.70 19.80 8.44
CA ARG A 140 11.14 19.46 9.75
C ARG A 140 11.06 20.70 10.65
N LEU A 141 12.16 21.44 10.78
CA LEU A 141 12.21 22.65 11.60
C LEU A 141 11.22 23.73 11.12
N LEU A 142 11.05 23.90 9.81
CA LEU A 142 10.06 24.84 9.25
C LEU A 142 8.63 24.45 9.62
N VAL A 143 8.30 23.15 9.53
CA VAL A 143 6.97 22.64 9.88
C VAL A 143 6.72 22.70 11.38
N GLU A 144 7.66 22.23 12.20
CA GLU A 144 7.56 22.23 13.68
C GLU A 144 7.43 23.65 14.24
N ARG A 145 8.14 24.62 13.65
CA ARG A 145 8.04 26.03 14.03
C ARG A 145 6.70 26.64 13.65
N GLY A 146 6.14 26.26 12.50
CA GLY A 146 5.00 26.92 11.90
C GLY A 146 5.32 28.35 11.43
N GLY A 147 4.26 29.14 11.24
CA GLY A 147 4.33 30.54 10.83
C GLY A 147 4.21 30.78 9.32
N GLN A 148 3.67 31.94 8.95
CA GLN A 148 3.45 32.34 7.55
C GLN A 148 4.65 33.07 6.93
N ASP A 149 5.62 33.47 7.74
CA ASP A 149 6.83 34.18 7.33
C ASP A 149 7.79 33.33 6.49
N ALA A 150 7.65 31.99 6.54
CA ALA A 150 8.34 31.08 5.64
C ALA A 150 7.69 30.98 4.24
N VAL A 151 6.43 31.38 4.05
CA VAL A 151 5.71 31.14 2.79
C VAL A 151 6.36 31.85 1.61
N LYS A 152 6.79 33.11 1.80
CA LYS A 152 7.46 33.89 0.74
C LYS A 152 8.75 33.23 0.24
N PRO A 153 9.74 32.89 1.08
CA PRO A 153 10.95 32.22 0.59
C PRO A 153 10.67 30.83 0.02
N LEU A 154 9.67 30.08 0.54
CA LEU A 154 9.28 28.78 -0.02
C LEU A 154 8.68 28.92 -1.43
N SER A 155 7.84 29.94 -1.65
CA SER A 155 7.27 30.26 -2.96
C SER A 155 8.34 30.57 -4.00
N MET A 156 9.39 31.32 -3.62
CA MET A 156 10.52 31.60 -4.51
C MET A 156 11.23 30.32 -4.97
N LEU A 157 11.49 29.39 -4.05
CA LEU A 157 12.11 28.09 -4.39
C LEU A 157 11.28 27.31 -5.42
N ILE A 158 9.95 27.38 -5.32
CA ILE A 158 9.01 26.72 -6.22
C ILE A 158 8.98 27.38 -7.60
N ASN A 159 8.82 28.70 -7.63
CA ASN A 159 8.71 29.46 -8.89
C ASN A 159 9.98 29.41 -9.72
N GLU A 160 11.14 29.40 -9.07
CA GLU A 160 12.46 29.35 -9.73
C GLU A 160 12.93 27.92 -10.03
N ASN A 161 12.14 26.89 -9.69
CA ASN A 161 12.52 25.48 -9.87
C ASN A 161 13.89 25.15 -9.25
N VAL A 162 14.14 25.62 -8.02
CA VAL A 162 15.48 25.54 -7.42
C VAL A 162 15.91 24.10 -7.22
N ALA A 163 17.09 23.77 -7.75
CA ALA A 163 17.77 22.50 -7.58
C ALA A 163 18.96 22.66 -6.62
N PRO A 164 19.20 21.70 -5.71
CA PRO A 164 20.42 21.69 -4.93
C PRO A 164 21.63 21.39 -5.82
N GLU A 165 22.81 21.82 -5.39
CA GLU A 165 24.07 21.53 -6.08
C GLU A 165 24.22 20.03 -6.37
N GLY A 166 24.67 19.69 -7.58
CA GLY A 166 24.83 18.30 -8.02
C GLY A 166 23.52 17.60 -8.44
N SER A 167 22.38 18.29 -8.43
CA SER A 167 21.10 17.77 -8.93
C SER A 167 20.60 18.59 -10.11
N SER A 168 20.16 17.92 -11.18
CA SER A 168 19.40 18.55 -12.27
C SER A 168 17.89 18.67 -11.97
N LYS A 169 17.43 18.08 -10.87
CA LYS A 169 16.02 18.10 -10.45
C LYS A 169 15.77 19.21 -9.44
N PRO A 170 14.59 19.87 -9.48
CA PRO A 170 14.23 20.97 -8.58
C PRO A 170 13.86 20.44 -7.18
N LEU A 171 14.77 19.74 -6.51
CA LEU A 171 14.48 19.07 -5.24
C LEU A 171 14.23 20.08 -4.11
N ALA A 172 14.81 21.28 -4.16
CA ALA A 172 14.54 22.31 -3.16
C ALA A 172 13.09 22.81 -3.28
N ALA A 173 12.59 22.99 -4.52
CA ALA A 173 11.19 23.29 -4.79
C ALA A 173 10.25 22.19 -4.26
N VAL A 174 10.61 20.91 -4.44
CA VAL A 174 9.83 19.78 -3.91
C VAL A 174 9.77 19.81 -2.38
N HIS A 175 10.91 20.04 -1.70
CA HIS A 175 10.92 20.20 -0.25
C HIS A 175 10.07 21.41 0.19
N ALA A 176 10.07 22.49 -0.58
CA ALA A 176 9.26 23.66 -0.28
C ALA A 176 7.75 23.36 -0.37
N ILE A 177 7.31 22.60 -1.38
CA ILE A 177 5.91 22.12 -1.49
C ILE A 177 5.49 21.34 -0.25
N TRP A 178 6.28 20.34 0.15
CA TRP A 178 5.94 19.51 1.32
C TRP A 178 6.04 20.29 2.64
N THR A 179 6.89 21.33 2.69
CA THR A 179 6.92 22.25 3.83
C THR A 179 5.61 23.05 3.89
N LEU A 180 5.16 23.63 2.77
CA LEU A 180 3.89 24.37 2.71
C LEU A 180 2.69 23.48 3.06
N GLN A 181 2.71 22.21 2.63
CA GLN A 181 1.70 21.23 3.00
C GLN A 181 1.68 20.96 4.51
N GLY A 182 2.85 20.82 5.14
CA GLY A 182 2.99 20.69 6.59
C GLY A 182 2.57 21.95 7.37
N LEU A 183 2.68 23.14 6.77
CA LEU A 183 2.15 24.39 7.33
C LEU A 183 0.62 24.51 7.18
N GLY A 184 0.00 23.63 6.39
CA GLY A 184 -1.45 23.54 6.19
C GLY A 184 -1.90 23.86 4.77
N THR A 185 -2.90 23.12 4.30
CA THR A 185 -3.48 23.23 2.94
C THR A 185 -4.91 23.73 2.94
N LYS A 186 -5.37 24.36 4.02
CA LYS A 186 -6.73 24.89 4.10
C LYS A 186 -6.93 25.98 3.04
N GLN A 187 -8.03 25.89 2.30
CA GLN A 187 -8.41 26.89 1.31
C GLN A 187 -8.43 28.30 1.92
N GLY A 188 -7.91 29.27 1.17
CA GLY A 188 -7.76 30.66 1.61
C GLY A 188 -6.46 30.97 2.37
N THR A 189 -5.65 29.98 2.74
CA THR A 189 -4.33 30.23 3.35
C THR A 189 -3.27 30.61 2.30
N PRO A 190 -2.23 31.38 2.68
CA PRO A 190 -1.10 31.67 1.78
C PRO A 190 -0.40 30.41 1.25
N SER A 191 -0.20 29.41 2.11
CA SER A 191 0.37 28.12 1.71
C SER A 191 -0.44 27.43 0.61
N TYR A 192 -1.77 27.38 0.77
CA TYR A 192 -2.67 26.82 -0.24
C TYR A 192 -2.56 27.56 -1.57
N GLN A 193 -2.54 28.89 -1.57
CA GLN A 193 -2.45 29.68 -2.82
C GLN A 193 -1.15 29.39 -3.59
N VAL A 194 -0.03 29.24 -2.88
CA VAL A 194 1.26 28.88 -3.50
C VAL A 194 1.21 27.47 -4.08
N LEU A 195 0.62 26.51 -3.36
CA LEU A 195 0.44 25.14 -3.87
C LEU A 195 -0.46 25.08 -5.11
N VAL A 196 -1.56 25.83 -5.14
CA VAL A 196 -2.43 25.94 -6.33
C VAL A 196 -1.66 26.53 -7.51
N SER A 197 -0.88 27.58 -7.28
CA SER A 197 -0.05 28.19 -8.33
C SER A 197 0.97 27.20 -8.90
N ALA A 198 1.48 26.30 -8.05
CA ALA A 198 2.46 25.28 -8.44
C ALA A 198 1.88 24.19 -9.38
N LEU A 199 0.55 24.01 -9.46
CA LEU A 199 -0.09 23.12 -10.44
C LEU A 199 0.17 23.57 -11.89
N GLY A 200 0.40 24.88 -12.11
CA GLY A 200 0.73 25.47 -13.42
C GLY A 200 2.23 25.52 -13.74
N ASN A 201 3.10 25.05 -12.85
CA ASN A 201 4.56 25.22 -12.97
C ASN A 201 5.13 24.57 -14.25
N SER A 202 6.24 25.09 -14.78
CA SER A 202 6.91 24.51 -15.96
C SER A 202 7.49 23.12 -15.71
N SER A 203 7.93 22.81 -14.49
CA SER A 203 8.47 21.51 -14.10
C SER A 203 7.37 20.49 -13.80
N GLU A 204 7.40 19.37 -14.52
CA GLU A 204 6.55 18.19 -14.29
C GLU A 204 6.74 17.62 -12.87
N LEU A 205 7.94 17.72 -12.30
CA LEU A 205 8.19 17.27 -10.93
C LEU A 205 7.47 18.16 -9.91
N VAL A 206 7.50 19.47 -10.11
CA VAL A 206 6.83 20.44 -9.23
C VAL A 206 5.31 20.29 -9.32
N ARG A 207 4.75 20.18 -10.53
CA ARG A 207 3.30 19.95 -10.72
C ARG A 207 2.81 18.67 -10.04
N ARG A 208 3.54 17.55 -10.20
CA ARG A 208 3.24 16.28 -9.51
C ARG A 208 3.17 16.45 -8.00
N HIS A 209 4.19 17.08 -7.42
CA HIS A 209 4.24 17.25 -5.97
C HIS A 209 3.19 18.23 -5.45
N ALA A 210 2.84 19.27 -6.21
CA ALA A 210 1.75 20.18 -5.86
C ALA A 210 0.39 19.44 -5.82
N MET A 211 0.13 18.61 -6.83
CA MET A 211 -1.07 17.76 -6.90
C MET A 211 -1.16 16.79 -5.73
N LEU A 212 -0.06 16.13 -5.36
CA LEU A 212 -0.01 15.23 -4.20
C LEU A 212 -0.18 15.98 -2.87
N ALA A 213 0.38 17.18 -2.75
CA ALA A 213 0.29 17.98 -1.54
C ALA A 213 -1.14 18.50 -1.28
N LEU A 214 -1.87 18.85 -2.34
CA LEU A 214 -3.27 19.29 -2.26
C LEU A 214 -4.24 18.10 -2.12
N GLY A 215 -3.95 16.98 -2.78
CA GLY A 215 -4.77 15.78 -2.80
C GLY A 215 -5.74 15.73 -3.99
N GLY A 216 -6.06 14.52 -4.46
CA GLY A 216 -6.81 14.33 -5.71
C GLY A 216 -8.28 14.77 -5.72
N SER A 217 -8.86 15.02 -4.55
CA SER A 217 -10.23 15.55 -4.42
C SER A 217 -10.27 17.06 -4.22
N ASP A 218 -9.13 17.75 -4.16
CA ASP A 218 -9.11 19.20 -4.04
C ASP A 218 -9.63 19.86 -5.33
N ALA A 219 -10.45 20.91 -5.17
CA ALA A 219 -11.12 21.56 -6.30
C ALA A 219 -10.12 22.17 -7.30
N ALA A 220 -8.99 22.73 -6.83
CA ALA A 220 -7.98 23.30 -7.72
C ALA A 220 -7.25 22.21 -8.50
N VAL A 221 -7.04 21.03 -7.90
CA VAL A 221 -6.48 19.86 -8.59
C VAL A 221 -7.42 19.38 -9.68
N LEU A 222 -8.70 19.17 -9.36
CA LEU A 222 -9.71 18.75 -10.34
C LEU A 222 -9.81 19.72 -11.52
N GLN A 223 -9.73 21.02 -11.26
CA GLN A 223 -9.73 22.06 -12.29
C GLN A 223 -8.46 22.03 -13.17
N ALA A 224 -7.29 21.70 -12.59
CA ALA A 224 -6.02 21.69 -13.31
C ALA A 224 -5.81 20.44 -14.17
N ILE A 225 -6.38 19.29 -13.79
CA ILE A 225 -6.16 17.99 -14.43
C ILE A 225 -6.37 18.02 -15.95
N PRO A 226 -7.48 18.56 -16.51
CA PRO A 226 -7.69 18.55 -17.96
C PRO A 226 -6.54 19.19 -18.74
N ALA A 227 -6.09 20.37 -18.30
CA ALA A 227 -4.98 21.09 -18.94
C ALA A 227 -3.64 20.37 -18.72
N MET A 228 -3.42 19.77 -17.54
CA MET A 228 -2.20 19.01 -17.26
C MET A 228 -2.08 17.77 -18.15
N LEU A 229 -3.16 17.02 -18.31
CA LEU A 229 -3.19 15.78 -19.10
C LEU A 229 -3.01 16.06 -20.59
N GLU A 230 -3.54 17.19 -21.09
CA GLU A 230 -3.32 17.64 -22.47
C GLU A 230 -1.89 18.13 -22.70
N LYS A 231 -1.29 18.81 -21.73
CA LYS A 231 0.05 19.40 -21.84
C LYS A 231 1.17 18.36 -21.73
N THR A 232 1.02 17.33 -20.90
CA THR A 232 2.14 16.46 -20.54
C THR A 232 2.36 15.29 -21.48
N LYS A 233 3.63 15.11 -21.88
CA LYS A 233 4.11 13.93 -22.60
C LYS A 233 4.99 13.03 -21.72
N ASP A 234 5.30 13.44 -20.48
CA ASP A 234 6.08 12.62 -19.54
C ASP A 234 5.18 11.48 -19.03
N ALA A 235 5.48 10.25 -19.44
CA ALA A 235 4.75 9.05 -19.02
C ALA A 235 4.66 8.92 -17.49
N ARG A 236 5.67 9.42 -16.77
CA ARG A 236 5.65 9.40 -15.30
C ARG A 236 4.68 10.44 -14.75
N GLU A 237 4.61 11.65 -15.28
CA GLU A 237 3.58 12.62 -14.89
C GLU A 237 2.18 12.13 -15.23
N GLN A 238 1.98 11.55 -16.41
CA GLN A 238 0.70 10.93 -16.78
C GLN A 238 0.27 9.87 -15.74
N LEU A 239 1.17 9.00 -15.30
CA LEU A 239 0.88 8.02 -14.24
C LEU A 239 0.39 8.68 -12.94
N PHE A 240 1.05 9.77 -12.51
CA PHE A 240 0.62 10.50 -11.31
C PHE A 240 -0.72 11.19 -11.50
N ILE A 241 -1.02 11.73 -12.69
CA ILE A 241 -2.34 12.32 -12.98
C ILE A 241 -3.42 11.24 -12.95
N LEU A 242 -3.23 10.11 -13.63
CA LEU A 242 -4.19 9.01 -13.68
C LEU A 242 -4.48 8.43 -12.30
N THR A 243 -3.44 8.21 -11.49
CA THR A 243 -3.63 7.73 -10.10
C THR A 243 -4.30 8.78 -9.21
N THR A 244 -4.07 10.07 -9.46
CA THR A 244 -4.81 11.16 -8.78
C THR A 244 -6.28 11.14 -9.16
N ILE A 245 -6.63 10.94 -10.45
CA ILE A 245 -8.01 10.80 -10.91
C ILE A 245 -8.68 9.57 -10.25
N ALA A 246 -7.95 8.47 -10.11
CA ALA A 246 -8.44 7.25 -9.47
C ALA A 246 -8.71 7.41 -7.96
N GLN A 247 -8.03 8.34 -7.30
CA GLN A 247 -8.24 8.67 -5.87
C GLN A 247 -9.25 9.81 -5.66
N GLY A 248 -9.40 10.70 -6.64
CA GLY A 248 -10.29 11.87 -6.60
C GLY A 248 -11.77 11.51 -6.63
N VAL A 249 -12.64 12.50 -6.55
CA VAL A 249 -14.10 12.30 -6.73
C VAL A 249 -14.48 12.31 -8.21
N PRO A 250 -15.59 11.67 -8.62
CA PRO A 250 -16.13 11.81 -9.97
C PRO A 250 -16.33 13.28 -10.35
N ASN A 251 -15.85 13.67 -11.53
CA ASN A 251 -15.92 15.05 -12.02
C ASN A 251 -15.99 15.06 -13.55
N GLN A 252 -16.99 15.72 -14.10
CA GLN A 252 -17.30 15.72 -15.54
C GLN A 252 -16.13 16.21 -16.42
N PRO A 253 -15.54 17.41 -16.21
CA PRO A 253 -14.36 17.84 -16.95
C PRO A 253 -13.18 16.86 -16.89
N VAL A 254 -12.91 16.30 -15.72
CA VAL A 254 -11.83 15.32 -15.52
C VAL A 254 -12.11 14.03 -16.29
N ALA A 255 -13.34 13.54 -16.25
CA ALA A 255 -13.74 12.33 -16.94
C ALA A 255 -13.69 12.49 -18.47
N ALA A 256 -14.10 13.65 -19.00
CA ALA A 256 -13.96 13.98 -20.42
C ALA A 256 -12.48 14.06 -20.85
N ALA A 257 -11.62 14.68 -20.03
CA ALA A 257 -10.19 14.74 -20.29
C ALA A 257 -9.53 13.34 -20.24
N LEU A 258 -9.93 12.52 -19.27
CA LEU A 258 -9.51 11.11 -19.17
C LEU A 258 -9.91 10.33 -20.42
N TRP A 259 -11.15 10.48 -20.88
CA TRP A 259 -11.62 9.84 -22.11
C TRP A 259 -10.80 10.27 -23.33
N LYS A 260 -10.59 11.58 -23.51
CA LYS A 260 -9.74 12.13 -24.58
C LYS A 260 -8.33 11.54 -24.52
N TYR A 261 -7.74 11.41 -23.33
CA TYR A 261 -6.43 10.82 -23.16
C TYR A 261 -6.41 9.33 -23.57
N VAL A 262 -7.27 8.49 -23.00
CA VAL A 262 -7.22 7.03 -23.25
C VAL A 262 -7.53 6.67 -24.70
N SER A 263 -8.38 7.46 -25.37
CA SER A 263 -8.76 7.25 -26.77
C SER A 263 -7.73 7.75 -27.78
N THR A 264 -6.79 8.62 -27.37
CA THR A 264 -5.79 9.23 -28.28
C THR A 264 -4.35 8.87 -27.96
N VAL A 265 -4.05 8.36 -26.75
CA VAL A 265 -2.70 7.97 -26.37
C VAL A 265 -2.22 6.77 -27.21
N ALA A 266 -1.08 6.93 -27.88
CA ALA A 266 -0.49 5.88 -28.70
C ALA A 266 0.29 4.87 -27.83
N ASP A 267 -0.21 3.63 -27.78
CA ASP A 267 0.36 2.46 -27.08
C ASP A 267 1.05 2.77 -25.73
N PRO A 268 0.29 3.18 -24.70
CA PRO A 268 0.84 3.40 -23.37
C PRO A 268 1.36 2.08 -22.77
N ASP A 269 2.36 2.18 -21.88
CA ASP A 269 2.85 1.01 -21.14
C ASP A 269 1.76 0.41 -20.23
N ASP A 270 1.94 -0.84 -19.81
CA ASP A 270 0.93 -1.57 -19.03
C ASP A 270 0.56 -0.87 -17.72
N THR A 271 1.52 -0.17 -17.08
CA THR A 271 1.25 0.56 -15.84
C THR A 271 0.33 1.75 -16.09
N LEU A 272 0.52 2.47 -17.20
CA LEU A 272 -0.40 3.54 -17.62
C LEU A 272 -1.78 2.98 -17.98
N LYS A 273 -1.85 1.83 -18.68
CA LYS A 273 -3.11 1.16 -18.99
C LYS A 273 -3.88 0.82 -17.70
N GLU A 274 -3.23 0.21 -16.70
CA GLU A 274 -3.88 -0.11 -15.42
C GLU A 274 -4.30 1.15 -14.64
N ALA A 275 -3.45 2.17 -14.59
CA ALA A 275 -3.79 3.43 -13.92
C ALA A 275 -4.99 4.11 -14.60
N SER A 276 -5.09 4.05 -15.93
CA SER A 276 -6.25 4.53 -16.68
C SER A 276 -7.51 3.72 -16.37
N ARG A 277 -7.44 2.39 -16.27
CA ARG A 277 -8.61 1.57 -15.90
C ARG A 277 -9.13 1.93 -14.52
N LEU A 278 -8.24 2.07 -13.53
CA LEU A 278 -8.61 2.52 -12.19
C LEU A 278 -9.27 3.90 -12.21
N ALA A 279 -8.72 4.84 -12.97
CA ALA A 279 -9.30 6.17 -13.15
C ALA A 279 -10.70 6.09 -13.81
N MET A 280 -10.87 5.28 -14.85
CA MET A 280 -12.14 5.09 -15.55
C MET A 280 -13.22 4.53 -14.62
N ARG A 281 -12.91 3.47 -13.86
CA ARG A 281 -13.81 2.88 -12.85
C ARG A 281 -14.16 3.88 -11.76
N ARG A 282 -13.22 4.71 -11.34
CA ARG A 282 -13.49 5.75 -10.35
C ARG A 282 -14.46 6.81 -10.86
N GLN A 283 -14.29 7.25 -12.10
CA GLN A 283 -15.15 8.28 -12.71
C GLN A 283 -16.54 7.75 -13.08
N ALA A 284 -16.68 6.44 -13.33
CA ALA A 284 -17.96 5.74 -13.44
C ALA A 284 -18.97 6.47 -14.33
N VAL A 285 -20.14 6.85 -13.80
CA VAL A 285 -21.19 7.58 -14.54
C VAL A 285 -20.67 8.87 -15.18
N SER A 286 -19.74 9.59 -14.54
CA SER A 286 -19.15 10.81 -15.12
C SER A 286 -18.29 10.54 -16.36
N LEU A 287 -17.69 9.35 -16.47
CA LEU A 287 -17.02 8.92 -17.69
C LEU A 287 -18.03 8.65 -18.81
N LEU A 288 -19.13 7.98 -18.48
CA LEU A 288 -20.13 7.54 -19.46
C LEU A 288 -20.92 8.69 -20.10
N SER A 289 -20.87 9.89 -19.52
CA SER A 289 -21.43 11.11 -20.10
C SER A 289 -20.47 11.86 -21.03
N ALA A 290 -19.23 11.37 -21.21
CA ALA A 290 -18.32 11.92 -22.20
C ALA A 290 -18.79 11.65 -23.64
N ASP A 291 -18.22 12.36 -24.61
CA ASP A 291 -18.44 12.06 -26.02
C ASP A 291 -17.50 10.93 -26.48
N PHE A 292 -18.08 9.76 -26.71
CA PHE A 292 -17.36 8.56 -27.11
C PHE A 292 -17.03 8.50 -28.62
N GLY A 293 -17.58 9.39 -29.44
CA GLY A 293 -17.34 9.42 -30.89
C GLY A 293 -17.39 8.04 -31.55
N ASN A 294 -16.38 7.72 -32.37
CA ASN A 294 -16.17 6.42 -33.01
C ASN A 294 -15.57 5.38 -32.02
N TYR A 295 -16.31 5.09 -30.96
CA TYR A 295 -15.96 4.10 -29.97
C TYR A 295 -15.70 2.71 -30.59
N ASP A 296 -14.62 2.05 -30.16
CA ASP A 296 -14.24 0.70 -30.59
C ASP A 296 -13.99 -0.21 -29.38
N GLN A 297 -14.82 -1.24 -29.24
CA GLN A 297 -14.73 -2.27 -28.20
C GLN A 297 -13.47 -3.15 -28.31
N GLY A 298 -12.84 -3.24 -29.49
CA GLY A 298 -11.62 -4.00 -29.72
C GLY A 298 -10.39 -3.42 -29.02
N THR A 299 -10.46 -2.15 -28.62
CA THR A 299 -9.37 -1.45 -27.93
C THR A 299 -9.30 -1.83 -26.45
N TRP A 300 -8.14 -1.59 -25.82
CA TRP A 300 -7.95 -1.88 -24.40
C TRP A 300 -8.81 -0.98 -23.49
N TYR A 301 -9.10 0.25 -23.93
CA TYR A 301 -9.97 1.19 -23.23
C TYR A 301 -11.45 0.93 -23.55
N GLY A 302 -11.78 0.49 -24.77
CA GLY A 302 -13.14 0.12 -25.14
C GLY A 302 -13.69 -1.01 -24.28
N ARG A 303 -12.90 -2.07 -24.09
CA ARG A 303 -13.26 -3.14 -23.14
C ARG A 303 -13.53 -2.62 -21.73
N GLU A 304 -12.72 -1.67 -21.26
CA GLU A 304 -12.91 -1.08 -19.93
C GLU A 304 -14.20 -0.25 -19.83
N VAL A 305 -14.66 0.39 -20.91
CA VAL A 305 -15.96 1.08 -20.92
C VAL A 305 -17.10 0.09 -20.67
N VAL A 306 -17.06 -1.11 -21.26
CA VAL A 306 -18.05 -2.17 -21.00
C VAL A 306 -18.03 -2.57 -19.53
N GLU A 307 -16.84 -2.83 -18.98
CA GLU A 307 -16.67 -3.16 -17.54
C GLU A 307 -17.23 -2.07 -16.63
N VAL A 308 -17.03 -0.78 -16.97
CA VAL A 308 -17.60 0.35 -16.22
C VAL A 308 -19.12 0.36 -16.31
N ILE A 309 -19.69 0.15 -17.50
CA ILE A 309 -21.15 0.10 -17.70
C ILE A 309 -21.76 -1.02 -16.85
N ASP A 310 -21.23 -2.23 -16.95
CA ASP A 310 -21.74 -3.42 -16.24
C ASP A 310 -21.65 -3.25 -14.72
N ARG A 311 -20.52 -2.70 -14.23
CA ARG A 311 -20.33 -2.39 -12.82
C ARG A 311 -21.34 -1.37 -12.33
N VAL A 312 -21.56 -0.28 -13.08
CA VAL A 312 -22.51 0.76 -12.68
C VAL A 312 -23.95 0.22 -12.70
N ALA A 313 -24.32 -0.55 -13.73
CA ALA A 313 -25.64 -1.15 -13.88
C ALA A 313 -26.01 -2.10 -12.72
N SER A 314 -25.00 -2.70 -12.10
CA SER A 314 -25.12 -3.63 -10.96
C SER A 314 -24.83 -2.98 -9.60
N SER A 315 -24.71 -1.65 -9.55
CA SER A 315 -24.36 -0.89 -8.33
C SER A 315 -25.48 0.06 -7.88
N PRO A 316 -25.37 0.68 -6.69
CA PRO A 316 -26.28 1.75 -6.26
C PRO A 316 -26.37 2.95 -7.22
N ASN A 317 -25.42 3.10 -8.14
CA ASN A 317 -25.44 4.14 -9.17
C ASN A 317 -26.28 3.78 -10.41
N ARG A 318 -26.95 2.61 -10.43
CA ARG A 318 -27.85 2.19 -11.51
C ARG A 318 -28.87 3.27 -11.91
N PRO A 319 -29.56 3.98 -10.99
CA PRO A 319 -30.51 5.03 -11.38
C PRO A 319 -29.86 6.15 -12.19
N ALA A 320 -28.60 6.50 -11.88
CA ALA A 320 -27.86 7.51 -12.62
C ALA A 320 -27.50 7.03 -14.03
N LEU A 321 -27.19 5.74 -14.20
CA LEU A 321 -26.99 5.12 -15.51
C LEU A 321 -28.27 5.05 -16.34
N THR A 322 -29.41 4.72 -15.72
CA THR A 322 -30.72 4.75 -16.38
C THR A 322 -31.08 6.17 -16.84
N ALA A 323 -30.83 7.18 -16.01
CA ALA A 323 -31.04 8.57 -16.40
C ALA A 323 -30.14 8.99 -17.57
N LEU A 324 -28.92 8.45 -17.63
CA LEU A 324 -27.94 8.73 -18.68
C LEU A 324 -28.26 8.06 -20.02
N GLU A 325 -28.99 6.93 -20.04
CA GLU A 325 -29.26 6.15 -21.28
C GLU A 325 -29.72 7.04 -22.45
N ASN A 326 -30.64 7.97 -22.19
CA ASN A 326 -31.23 8.83 -23.22
C ASN A 326 -30.31 9.96 -23.69
N THR A 327 -29.30 10.34 -22.90
CA THR A 327 -28.37 11.43 -23.18
C THR A 327 -26.96 10.95 -23.51
N ALA A 328 -26.67 9.66 -23.32
CA ALA A 328 -25.42 9.03 -23.67
C ALA A 328 -25.15 9.11 -25.19
N SER A 329 -23.86 9.07 -25.54
CA SER A 329 -23.42 8.97 -26.93
C SER A 329 -24.04 7.75 -27.63
N GLU A 330 -24.40 7.91 -28.91
CA GLU A 330 -25.07 6.87 -29.69
C GLU A 330 -24.27 5.57 -29.75
N SER A 331 -22.94 5.66 -29.70
CA SER A 331 -22.04 4.51 -29.80
C SER A 331 -22.04 3.60 -28.57
N ILE A 332 -22.38 4.13 -27.37
CA ILE A 332 -22.43 3.34 -26.13
C ILE A 332 -23.86 3.10 -25.61
N ARG A 333 -24.86 3.85 -26.11
CA ARG A 333 -26.27 3.71 -25.70
C ARG A 333 -26.79 2.26 -25.78
N PRO A 334 -26.52 1.47 -26.84
CA PRO A 334 -26.95 0.07 -26.90
C PRO A 334 -26.35 -0.79 -25.78
N LEU A 335 -25.11 -0.50 -25.37
CA LEU A 335 -24.41 -1.23 -24.31
C LEU A 335 -25.01 -0.93 -22.94
N ILE A 336 -25.32 0.34 -22.69
CA ILE A 336 -26.01 0.76 -21.46
C ILE A 336 -27.36 0.04 -21.36
N LYS A 337 -28.14 0.03 -22.45
CA LYS A 337 -29.45 -0.63 -22.48
C LYS A 337 -29.35 -2.14 -22.22
N ASP A 338 -28.40 -2.81 -22.86
CA ASP A 338 -28.16 -4.25 -22.69
C ASP A 338 -27.72 -4.58 -21.25
N ALA A 339 -26.79 -3.81 -20.69
CA ALA A 339 -26.32 -3.98 -19.32
C ALA A 339 -27.43 -3.74 -18.29
N LEU A 340 -28.25 -2.69 -18.47
CA LEU A 340 -29.41 -2.44 -17.62
C LEU A 340 -30.44 -3.57 -17.69
N ALA A 341 -30.66 -4.17 -18.87
CA ALA A 341 -31.59 -5.29 -19.04
C ALA A 341 -31.08 -6.58 -18.39
N LYS A 342 -29.76 -6.83 -18.41
CA LYS A 342 -29.12 -8.03 -17.84
C LYS A 342 -28.87 -7.93 -16.35
N ALA A 343 -28.55 -6.73 -15.85
CA ALA A 343 -28.20 -6.55 -14.46
C ALA A 343 -29.41 -6.79 -13.54
N PRO A 344 -29.20 -7.40 -12.35
CA PRO A 344 -30.28 -7.72 -11.43
C PRO A 344 -31.15 -6.49 -11.13
N THR A 345 -32.47 -6.63 -11.25
CA THR A 345 -33.44 -5.56 -10.95
C THR A 345 -33.68 -5.35 -9.46
N THR A 346 -33.21 -6.29 -8.64
CA THR A 346 -33.21 -6.19 -7.18
C THR A 346 -31.80 -5.86 -6.72
N GLU A 347 -31.69 -4.83 -5.88
CA GLU A 347 -30.45 -4.50 -5.19
C GLU A 347 -29.89 -5.75 -4.53
N PRO A 348 -28.57 -6.02 -4.58
CA PRO A 348 -27.93 -6.45 -3.37
C PRO A 348 -28.02 -5.24 -2.44
N THR A 349 -29.07 -5.20 -1.61
CA THR A 349 -29.09 -4.29 -0.47
C THR A 349 -27.86 -4.68 0.34
N GLU A 350 -26.78 -3.91 0.24
CA GLU A 350 -25.81 -3.87 1.32
C GLU A 350 -26.56 -3.26 2.48
N GLU A 351 -27.28 -4.10 3.22
CA GLU A 351 -27.73 -3.75 4.55
C GLU A 351 -26.49 -3.21 5.26
N PRO A 352 -26.53 -1.95 5.75
CA PRO A 352 -25.38 -1.39 6.43
C PRO A 352 -24.99 -2.36 7.53
N LEU A 353 -23.72 -2.77 7.50
CA LEU A 353 -23.21 -3.77 8.42
C LEU A 353 -23.63 -3.36 9.84
N PRO A 354 -24.41 -4.20 10.55
CA PRO A 354 -24.84 -3.88 11.91
C PRO A 354 -23.65 -3.42 12.76
N GLU A 355 -23.83 -2.35 13.53
CA GLU A 355 -22.72 -1.66 14.22
C GLU A 355 -21.82 -2.63 15.01
N HIS A 356 -22.43 -3.62 15.69
CA HIS A 356 -21.74 -4.64 16.47
C HIS A 356 -20.83 -5.58 15.65
N LEU A 357 -20.96 -5.62 14.32
CA LEU A 357 -20.10 -6.40 13.41
C LEU A 357 -18.94 -5.57 12.83
N THR A 358 -18.94 -4.25 13.01
CA THR A 358 -17.91 -3.35 12.45
C THR A 358 -16.51 -3.72 12.97
N ALA A 359 -16.38 -3.97 14.27
CA ALA A 359 -15.11 -4.40 14.87
C ALA A 359 -14.64 -5.74 14.30
N GLY A 360 -15.57 -6.68 14.06
CA GLY A 360 -15.27 -7.98 13.44
C GLY A 360 -14.80 -7.85 11.99
N ARG A 361 -15.43 -6.98 11.20
CA ARG A 361 -14.99 -6.63 9.84
C ARG A 361 -13.58 -6.07 9.86
N ASP A 362 -13.30 -5.07 10.70
CA ASP A 362 -12.00 -4.40 10.72
C ASP A 362 -10.89 -5.37 11.12
N ALA A 363 -11.16 -6.26 12.08
CA ALA A 363 -10.24 -7.32 12.46
C ALA A 363 -10.05 -8.37 11.33
N TYR A 364 -11.11 -8.75 10.60
CA TYR A 364 -11.01 -9.60 9.41
C TYR A 364 -10.15 -8.96 8.31
N MET A 365 -10.36 -7.68 8.04
CA MET A 365 -9.59 -6.92 7.03
C MET A 365 -8.12 -6.76 7.42
N LYS A 366 -7.78 -6.94 8.70
CA LYS A 366 -6.40 -6.87 9.19
C LYS A 366 -5.70 -8.23 9.19
N HIS A 367 -6.43 -9.31 9.38
CA HIS A 367 -5.85 -10.62 9.71
C HIS A 367 -6.18 -11.75 8.72
N CYS A 368 -7.30 -11.66 8.01
CA CYS A 368 -7.84 -12.76 7.21
C CYS A 368 -7.89 -12.47 5.71
N ILE A 369 -7.97 -11.19 5.34
CA ILE A 369 -8.13 -10.74 3.94
C ILE A 369 -7.03 -11.21 3.01
N GLU A 370 -5.78 -11.31 3.47
CA GLU A 370 -4.64 -11.64 2.60
C GLU A 370 -4.80 -13.01 1.94
N CYS A 371 -5.45 -13.95 2.62
CA CYS A 371 -5.72 -15.29 2.12
C CYS A 371 -7.15 -15.45 1.62
N HIS A 372 -8.15 -15.00 2.38
CA HIS A 372 -9.56 -15.25 2.09
C HIS A 372 -10.24 -14.17 1.23
N GLN A 373 -9.54 -13.06 0.95
CA GLN A 373 -10.00 -11.93 0.15
C GLN A 373 -11.17 -11.16 0.78
N ALA A 374 -11.42 -9.94 0.30
CA ALA A 374 -12.46 -9.07 0.86
C ALA A 374 -13.88 -9.57 0.58
N ASP A 375 -14.06 -10.31 -0.52
CA ASP A 375 -15.32 -10.95 -0.92
C ASP A 375 -15.48 -12.37 -0.34
N GLY A 376 -14.50 -12.86 0.42
CA GLY A 376 -14.52 -14.21 0.97
C GLY A 376 -14.34 -15.32 -0.07
N ALA A 377 -13.97 -14.99 -1.32
CA ALA A 377 -13.85 -15.98 -2.39
C ALA A 377 -12.55 -16.82 -2.29
N GLY A 378 -11.58 -16.38 -1.50
CA GLY A 378 -10.26 -17.01 -1.42
C GLY A 378 -9.53 -17.00 -2.76
N VAL A 379 -8.66 -17.99 -2.98
CA VAL A 379 -7.91 -18.18 -4.23
C VAL A 379 -8.05 -19.65 -4.62
N ALA A 380 -8.75 -19.92 -5.73
CA ALA A 380 -9.04 -21.28 -6.18
C ALA A 380 -7.78 -22.18 -6.18
N GLY A 381 -7.89 -23.36 -5.58
CA GLY A 381 -6.79 -24.33 -5.43
C GLY A 381 -5.70 -23.99 -4.40
N THR A 382 -5.71 -22.79 -3.80
CA THR A 382 -4.71 -22.36 -2.81
C THR A 382 -5.32 -22.01 -1.45
N PHE A 383 -6.29 -21.08 -1.44
CA PHE A 383 -7.01 -20.65 -0.24
C PHE A 383 -8.52 -20.89 -0.42
N PRO A 384 -9.17 -21.66 0.47
CA PRO A 384 -10.57 -21.99 0.31
C PRO A 384 -11.47 -20.75 0.45
N PRO A 385 -12.61 -20.71 -0.28
CA PRO A 385 -13.62 -19.68 -0.08
C PRO A 385 -14.25 -19.81 1.31
N LEU A 386 -14.52 -18.67 1.93
CA LEU A 386 -15.42 -18.56 3.07
C LEU A 386 -16.86 -18.39 2.60
N ASP A 387 -17.06 -17.69 1.46
CA ASP A 387 -18.37 -17.44 0.88
C ASP A 387 -19.08 -18.72 0.43
N GLY A 388 -20.22 -18.99 1.07
CA GLY A 388 -21.01 -20.20 0.86
C GLY A 388 -20.33 -21.48 1.31
N SER A 389 -19.34 -21.39 2.21
CA SER A 389 -18.62 -22.55 2.76
C SER A 389 -19.46 -23.29 3.80
N GLU A 390 -19.49 -24.61 3.70
CA GLU A 390 -20.11 -25.50 4.69
C GLU A 390 -19.41 -25.41 6.06
N TRP A 391 -18.14 -25.02 6.09
CA TRP A 391 -17.35 -24.87 7.31
C TRP A 391 -17.69 -23.57 8.06
N VAL A 392 -18.07 -22.52 7.33
CA VAL A 392 -18.53 -21.25 7.91
C VAL A 392 -19.94 -21.43 8.48
N SER A 393 -20.84 -22.03 7.69
CA SER A 393 -22.26 -22.20 8.02
C SER A 393 -22.58 -23.40 8.91
N GLY A 394 -21.65 -24.33 9.08
CA GLY A 394 -21.82 -25.57 9.84
C GLY A 394 -21.78 -25.40 11.38
N ASN A 395 -21.03 -26.26 12.09
CA ASN A 395 -20.98 -26.22 13.55
C ASN A 395 -20.19 -24.98 14.05
N PRO A 396 -20.78 -24.12 14.91
CA PRO A 396 -20.11 -22.91 15.42
C PRO A 396 -18.83 -23.21 16.20
N ARG A 397 -18.76 -24.32 16.95
CA ARG A 397 -17.56 -24.69 17.70
C ARG A 397 -16.44 -25.16 16.77
N THR A 398 -16.78 -25.76 15.62
CA THR A 398 -15.81 -26.18 14.61
C THR A 398 -15.16 -24.98 13.94
N LEU A 399 -15.94 -23.95 13.58
CA LEU A 399 -15.41 -22.69 13.06
C LEU A 399 -14.44 -22.04 14.07
N LEU A 400 -14.81 -21.96 15.34
CA LEU A 400 -13.94 -21.41 16.39
C LEU A 400 -12.67 -22.26 16.61
N ARG A 401 -12.76 -23.58 16.54
CA ARG A 401 -11.59 -24.47 16.62
C ARG A 401 -10.61 -24.24 15.46
N ILE A 402 -11.13 -24.07 14.24
CA ILE A 402 -10.33 -23.75 13.06
C ILE A 402 -9.64 -22.40 13.25
N MET A 403 -10.35 -21.36 13.71
CA MET A 403 -9.77 -20.03 13.92
C MET A 403 -8.69 -20.05 15.02
N LEU A 404 -8.91 -20.75 16.13
CA LEU A 404 -7.97 -20.80 17.25
C LEU A 404 -6.76 -21.70 16.96
N GLY A 405 -7.00 -22.89 16.41
CA GLY A 405 -6.01 -23.95 16.26
C GLY A 405 -5.41 -24.09 14.88
N GLY A 406 -6.03 -23.51 13.85
CA GLY A 406 -5.66 -23.70 12.45
C GLY A 406 -6.25 -24.97 11.83
N LEU A 407 -6.10 -25.13 10.53
CA LEU A 407 -6.59 -26.28 9.77
C LEU A 407 -5.56 -26.70 8.73
N ALA A 408 -5.23 -28.00 8.67
CA ALA A 408 -4.37 -28.57 7.66
C ALA A 408 -5.16 -29.51 6.75
N GLY A 409 -4.90 -29.41 5.45
CA GLY A 409 -5.48 -30.28 4.43
C GLY A 409 -5.09 -31.77 4.60
N PRO A 410 -5.75 -32.66 3.86
CA PRO A 410 -6.67 -32.36 2.76
C PRO A 410 -8.06 -31.93 3.24
N ILE A 411 -8.59 -30.87 2.63
CA ILE A 411 -9.98 -30.43 2.81
C ILE A 411 -10.68 -30.26 1.45
N GLU A 412 -12.00 -30.33 1.46
CA GLU A 412 -12.84 -30.03 0.30
C GLU A 412 -13.82 -28.92 0.69
N VAL A 413 -13.97 -27.92 -0.19
CA VAL A 413 -14.92 -26.81 -0.02
C VAL A 413 -15.57 -26.56 -1.37
N LYS A 414 -16.90 -26.64 -1.43
CA LYS A 414 -17.68 -26.48 -2.69
C LYS A 414 -17.18 -27.37 -3.85
N GLY A 415 -16.74 -28.59 -3.55
CA GLY A 415 -16.26 -29.56 -4.55
C GLY A 415 -14.80 -29.36 -5.02
N VAL A 416 -14.08 -28.38 -4.48
CA VAL A 416 -12.66 -28.13 -4.80
C VAL A 416 -11.79 -28.59 -3.64
N LYS A 417 -10.72 -29.33 -3.95
CA LYS A 417 -9.75 -29.82 -2.96
C LYS A 417 -8.67 -28.79 -2.65
N TYR A 418 -8.29 -28.70 -1.38
CA TYR A 418 -7.22 -27.83 -0.88
C TYR A 418 -6.28 -28.60 0.04
N GLU A 419 -4.98 -28.47 -0.20
CA GLU A 419 -3.90 -29.11 0.57
C GLU A 419 -2.96 -28.06 1.19
N SER A 420 -3.54 -27.02 1.77
CA SER A 420 -2.81 -25.94 2.45
C SER A 420 -2.94 -26.03 3.96
N ILE A 421 -2.19 -25.18 4.67
CA ILE A 421 -2.25 -25.01 6.12
C ILE A 421 -2.74 -23.60 6.42
N MET A 422 -3.84 -23.49 7.16
CA MET A 422 -4.28 -22.26 7.83
C MET A 422 -3.67 -22.24 9.24
N PRO A 423 -2.78 -21.28 9.57
CA PRO A 423 -2.28 -21.11 10.93
C PRO A 423 -3.41 -20.76 11.91
N GLY A 424 -3.26 -21.19 13.17
CA GLY A 424 -4.17 -20.79 14.25
C GLY A 424 -3.90 -19.37 14.76
N HIS A 425 -4.96 -18.69 15.18
CA HIS A 425 -4.93 -17.32 15.71
C HIS A 425 -5.17 -17.27 17.23
N SER A 426 -4.76 -18.30 17.97
CA SER A 426 -4.86 -18.37 19.43
C SER A 426 -4.18 -17.21 20.19
N HIS A 427 -3.29 -16.45 19.55
CA HIS A 427 -2.66 -15.26 20.15
C HIS A 427 -3.62 -14.06 20.27
N MET A 428 -4.75 -14.06 19.55
CA MET A 428 -5.75 -12.99 19.61
C MET A 428 -6.63 -13.12 20.86
N PRO A 429 -7.15 -12.00 21.42
CA PRO A 429 -8.15 -12.01 22.48
C PRO A 429 -9.45 -12.74 22.10
N ASP A 430 -10.20 -13.19 23.11
CA ASP A 430 -11.46 -13.92 22.90
C ASP A 430 -12.52 -13.08 22.18
N GLU A 431 -12.61 -11.80 22.55
CA GLU A 431 -13.55 -10.84 21.99
C GLU A 431 -13.29 -10.59 20.51
N GLU A 432 -12.01 -10.54 20.10
CA GLU A 432 -11.62 -10.29 18.72
C GLU A 432 -11.90 -11.50 17.83
N ILE A 433 -11.57 -12.72 18.28
CA ILE A 433 -11.93 -13.96 17.58
C ILE A 433 -13.45 -14.10 17.46
N ALA A 434 -14.20 -13.81 18.53
CA ALA A 434 -15.66 -13.86 18.53
C ALA A 434 -16.26 -12.83 17.54
N ALA A 435 -15.71 -11.62 17.50
CA ALA A 435 -16.14 -10.58 16.58
C ALA A 435 -15.88 -10.97 15.11
N ILE A 436 -14.69 -11.48 14.79
CA ILE A 436 -14.36 -11.97 13.44
C ILE A 436 -15.29 -13.11 13.05
N ALA A 437 -15.49 -14.11 13.93
CA ALA A 437 -16.37 -15.24 13.65
C ALA A 437 -17.81 -14.79 13.36
N SER A 438 -18.30 -13.79 14.12
CA SER A 438 -19.62 -13.19 13.93
C SER A 438 -19.72 -12.49 12.58
N TYR A 439 -18.72 -11.70 12.21
CA TYR A 439 -18.67 -11.03 10.92
C TYR A 439 -18.60 -12.03 9.76
N VAL A 440 -17.73 -13.04 9.83
CA VAL A 440 -17.57 -14.07 8.80
C VAL A 440 -18.88 -14.84 8.57
N ARG A 441 -19.57 -15.24 9.65
CA ARG A 441 -20.89 -15.90 9.52
C ARG A 441 -21.96 -14.99 8.94
N HIS A 442 -21.94 -13.71 9.28
CA HIS A 442 -22.89 -12.75 8.73
C HIS A 442 -22.61 -12.47 7.24
N ALA A 443 -21.36 -12.14 6.90
CA ALA A 443 -20.95 -11.69 5.57
C ALA A 443 -20.92 -12.82 4.53
N TYR A 444 -20.44 -14.01 4.92
CA TYR A 444 -20.13 -15.11 3.99
C TYR A 444 -20.94 -16.39 4.27
N GLY A 445 -21.75 -16.39 5.35
CA GLY A 445 -22.69 -17.44 5.69
C GLY A 445 -24.14 -17.08 5.34
N ALA A 446 -25.09 -17.50 6.17
CA ALA A 446 -26.53 -17.35 5.91
C ALA A 446 -27.18 -16.07 6.49
N LYS A 447 -26.38 -15.01 6.78
CA LYS A 447 -26.85 -13.67 7.19
C LYS A 447 -27.78 -13.58 8.43
N ARG A 448 -27.91 -14.61 9.29
CA ARG A 448 -28.97 -14.64 10.33
C ARG A 448 -28.57 -15.14 11.72
N GLU A 449 -27.29 -15.25 12.03
CA GLU A 449 -26.87 -15.79 13.33
C GLU A 449 -26.62 -14.74 14.41
N LYS A 450 -26.88 -15.12 15.67
CA LYS A 450 -26.51 -14.33 16.84
C LYS A 450 -24.99 -14.17 16.89
N PRO A 451 -24.47 -13.00 17.29
CA PRO A 451 -23.04 -12.83 17.51
C PRO A 451 -22.48 -13.91 18.44
N PHE A 452 -21.27 -14.38 18.14
CA PHE A 452 -20.55 -15.29 19.01
C PHE A 452 -20.21 -14.58 20.32
N PRO A 453 -20.56 -15.14 21.47
CA PRO A 453 -20.09 -14.62 22.76
C PRO A 453 -18.63 -15.02 22.99
N ALA A 454 -17.84 -14.11 23.55
CA ALA A 454 -16.42 -14.35 23.88
C ALA A 454 -16.22 -15.59 24.78
N ASP A 455 -17.18 -15.89 25.67
CA ASP A 455 -17.13 -17.08 26.54
C ASP A 455 -17.10 -18.40 25.77
N GLN A 456 -17.68 -18.47 24.56
CA GLN A 456 -17.58 -19.67 23.72
C GLN A 456 -16.17 -19.87 23.17
N VAL A 457 -15.46 -18.78 22.85
CA VAL A 457 -14.06 -18.82 22.41
C VAL A 457 -13.18 -19.26 23.59
N LYS A 458 -13.38 -18.61 24.75
CA LYS A 458 -12.66 -18.91 25.99
C LYS A 458 -12.78 -20.38 26.39
N ALA A 459 -13.98 -20.95 26.29
CA ALA A 459 -14.23 -22.36 26.62
C ALA A 459 -13.47 -23.35 25.72
N LEU A 460 -13.07 -22.96 24.51
CA LEU A 460 -12.37 -23.82 23.55
C LEU A 460 -10.84 -23.70 23.63
N ARG A 461 -10.29 -22.65 24.25
CA ARG A 461 -8.83 -22.46 24.35
C ARG A 461 -8.08 -23.63 24.99
N PRO A 462 -8.55 -24.23 26.11
CA PRO A 462 -7.83 -25.35 26.72
C PRO A 462 -7.69 -26.55 25.78
N GLU A 463 -8.67 -26.78 24.89
CA GLU A 463 -8.61 -27.85 23.89
C GLU A 463 -7.48 -27.61 22.87
N VAL A 464 -7.29 -26.36 22.46
CA VAL A 464 -6.26 -25.94 21.48
C VAL A 464 -4.88 -25.89 22.11
N GLU A 465 -4.77 -25.39 23.34
CA GLU A 465 -3.50 -25.35 24.11
C GLU A 465 -2.96 -26.75 24.37
N LYS A 466 -3.83 -27.71 24.71
CA LYS A 466 -3.46 -29.12 24.90
C LYS A 466 -2.84 -29.74 23.63
N ARG A 467 -3.21 -29.24 22.45
CA ARG A 467 -2.66 -29.67 21.14
C ARG A 467 -1.37 -28.94 20.78
N MET A 468 -0.84 -28.08 21.67
CA MET A 468 0.34 -27.25 21.42
C MET A 468 0.20 -26.45 20.11
N PHE A 469 -1.01 -25.98 19.81
CA PHE A 469 -1.32 -25.19 18.61
C PHE A 469 -1.08 -25.91 17.27
N SER A 470 -1.11 -27.25 17.29
CA SER A 470 -1.09 -28.05 16.06
C SER A 470 -2.43 -27.91 15.31
N PRO A 471 -2.41 -27.60 13.99
CA PRO A 471 -3.61 -27.52 13.17
C PRO A 471 -4.51 -28.74 13.29
N TRP A 472 -5.81 -28.52 13.15
CA TRP A 472 -6.78 -29.61 13.05
C TRP A 472 -6.72 -30.29 11.69
N THR A 473 -7.12 -31.55 11.64
CA THR A 473 -7.52 -32.23 10.40
C THR A 473 -9.04 -32.36 10.33
N VAL A 474 -9.58 -32.54 9.13
CA VAL A 474 -11.03 -32.73 8.91
C VAL A 474 -11.58 -33.91 9.71
N ASP A 475 -10.85 -35.02 9.76
CA ASP A 475 -11.29 -36.23 10.49
C ASP A 475 -11.35 -36.03 12.00
N GLU A 476 -10.44 -35.24 12.56
CA GLU A 476 -10.46 -34.89 13.98
C GLU A 476 -11.65 -34.00 14.31
N LEU A 477 -11.92 -32.98 13.50
CA LEU A 477 -13.06 -32.08 13.71
C LEU A 477 -14.38 -32.86 13.62
N LYS A 478 -14.54 -33.73 12.62
CA LYS A 478 -15.73 -34.59 12.47
C LYS A 478 -15.95 -35.53 13.66
N LYS A 479 -14.88 -36.00 14.33
CA LYS A 479 -15.00 -36.84 15.54
C LYS A 479 -15.49 -36.06 16.75
N LEU A 480 -15.24 -34.75 16.81
CA LEU A 480 -15.70 -33.87 17.89
C LEU A 480 -17.15 -33.38 17.70
N GLU A 481 -17.74 -33.65 16.54
CA GLU A 481 -19.13 -33.30 16.20
C GLU A 481 -20.12 -34.45 16.46
N LYS A 482 -19.62 -35.66 16.75
CA LYS A 482 -20.41 -36.80 17.22
C LYS A 482 -20.51 -36.78 18.74
#